data_AF-A0A920J083-F1
#
_entry.id   AF-A0A920J083-F1
#
_cell.length_a   1.000
_cell.length_b   1.000
_cell.length_c   1.000
_cell.angle_alpha   90.00
_cell.angle_beta   90.00
_cell.angle_gamma   90.00
#
_symmetry.space_group_name_H-M   'P 1'
#
loop_
_entity.id
_entity.type
_entity.pdbx_description
1 polymer ?
#
loop_
_entity_poly.entity_id
_entity_poly.type
_entity_poly.pdbx_seq_one_letter_code
_entity_poly.pdbx_strand_id
1 'polypeptide(L)' 'MKIISQEEYQSRRNNLLDKMKDNSILLISGEKEKIRNNDVHYEFRQNSDFWYFSG' A
#
# COMPACT_ATOMS: atom_id res chain seq x y z
N MET A 1 0.73 -7.96 18.43
CA MET A 1 0.60 -7.52 17.03
C MET A 1 1.70 -6.49 16.77
N LYS A 2 2.55 -6.66 15.77
CA LYS A 2 3.64 -5.69 15.52
C LYS A 2 3.07 -4.52 14.73
N ILE A 3 2.99 -3.36 15.37
CA ILE A 3 2.61 -2.10 14.71
C ILE A 3 3.87 -1.57 14.03
N ILE A 4 3.73 -1.15 12.78
CA ILE A 4 4.81 -0.55 12.00
C ILE A 4 4.77 0.96 12.25
N SER A 5 5.93 1.55 12.56
CA SER A 5 6.03 2.98 12.81
C SER A 5 6.03 3.78 11.51
N GLN A 6 5.73 5.08 11.60
CA GLN A 6 5.73 5.96 10.42
C GLN A 6 7.13 6.09 9.79
N GLU A 7 8.18 6.01 10.60
CA GLU A 7 9.57 6.05 10.17
C GLU A 7 9.94 4.82 9.31
N GLU A 8 9.43 3.64 9.67
CA GLU A 8 9.64 2.41 8.90
C GLU A 8 8.96 2.50 7.52
N TYR A 9 7.75 3.06 7.44
CA TYR A 9 7.10 3.30 6.14
C TYR A 9 7.87 4.33 5.29
N GLN A 10 8.40 5.39 5.89
CA GLN A 10 9.24 6.36 5.20
C GLN A 10 10.54 5.73 4.68
N SER A 11 11.20 4.92 5.50
CA SER A 11 12.41 4.18 5.11
C SER A 11 12.16 3.27 3.90
N ARG A 12 11.04 2.53 3.88
CA ARG A 12 10.65 1.70 2.73
C ARG A 12 10.46 2.50 1.44
N ARG A 13 9.81 3.68 1.53
CA ARG A 13 9.63 4.56 0.37
C ARG A 13 10.97 5.11 -0.13
N ASN A 14 11.85 5.54 0.77
CA ASN A 14 13.19 6.02 0.40
C ASN A 14 14.00 4.92 -0.30
N ASN A 15 14.04 3.72 0.28
CA ASN A 15 14.72 2.55 -0.31
C ASN A 15 14.18 2.17 -1.70
N LEU A 16 12.90 2.45 -1.98
CA LEU A 16 12.30 2.24 -3.29
C LEU A 16 12.70 3.35 -4.27
N LEU A 17 12.62 4.61 -3.85
CA LEU A 17 13.02 5.77 -4.65
C LEU A 17 14.49 5.70 -5.06
N ASP A 18 15.38 5.22 -4.19
CA ASP A 18 16.81 5.04 -4.48
C ASP A 18 17.08 4.03 -5.62
N LYS A 19 16.10 3.17 -5.92
CA LYS A 19 16.18 2.20 -7.03
C LYS A 19 15.47 2.68 -8.29
N MET A 20 14.78 3.81 -8.22
CA MET A 20 14.06 4.37 -9.37
C MET A 20 15.01 5.16 -10.27
N LYS A 21 14.63 5.28 -11.54
CA LYS A 21 15.35 6.15 -12.48
C LYS A 21 15.12 7.61 -12.13
N ASP A 22 16.11 8.45 -12.38
CA ASP A 22 15.95 9.90 -12.30
C ASP A 22 14.78 10.37 -13.16
N ASN A 23 14.10 11.42 -12.68
CA ASN A 23 12.95 12.03 -13.36
C ASN A 23 11.82 11.03 -13.70
N SER A 24 11.55 10.08 -12.81
CA SER A 24 10.44 9.13 -12.94
C SER A 24 9.42 9.27 -11.79
N ILE A 25 8.22 8.73 -12.00
CA ILE A 25 7.14 8.69 -11.00
C ILE A 25 6.64 7.27 -10.82
N LEU A 26 6.26 6.93 -9.59
CA LEU A 26 5.62 5.67 -9.23
C LEU A 26 4.18 5.93 -8.79
N LEU A 27 3.26 5.15 -9.32
CA LEU A 27 1.85 5.16 -8.92
C LEU A 27 1.47 3.78 -8.39
N ILE A 28 1.12 3.69 -7.10
CA ILE A 28 0.60 2.48 -6.47
C ILE A 28 -0.86 2.73 -6.11
N SER A 29 -1.76 1.94 -6.68
CA SER A 29 -3.19 2.04 -6.37
C SER A 29 -3.54 1.21 -5.15
N GLY A 30 -4.52 1.67 -4.37
CA GLY A 30 -5.17 0.86 -3.35
C GLY A 30 -6.06 -0.23 -3.96
N GLU A 31 -6.49 -1.15 -3.11
CA GLU A 31 -7.48 -2.18 -3.42
C GLU A 31 -8.90 -1.59 -3.42
N LYS A 32 -9.79 -2.27 -4.12
CA LYS A 32 -11.21 -1.93 -4.21
C LYS A 32 -12.04 -2.84 -3.31
N GLU A 33 -13.17 -2.32 -2.83
CA GLU A 33 -14.16 -3.14 -2.16
C GLU A 33 -14.74 -4.19 -3.11
N LYS A 34 -15.09 -5.36 -2.57
CA LYS A 34 -15.59 -6.51 -3.33
C LYS A 34 -16.93 -6.92 -2.77
N ILE A 35 -17.94 -6.97 -3.62
CA ILE A 35 -19.27 -7.46 -3.27
C ILE A 35 -19.18 -8.98 -3.11
N ARG A 36 -19.69 -9.48 -1.99
CA ARG A 36 -19.85 -10.92 -1.72
C ARG A 36 -21.18 -11.42 -2.26
N ASN A 37 -22.28 -10.75 -1.92
CA ASN A 37 -23.63 -11.11 -2.35
C ASN A 37 -24.59 -9.93 -2.14
N ASN A 38 -25.39 -9.57 -3.16
CA ASN A 38 -26.28 -8.40 -3.16
C ASN A 38 -25.56 -7.11 -2.70
N ASP A 39 -25.93 -6.61 -1.54
CA ASP A 39 -25.41 -5.41 -0.87
C ASP A 39 -24.37 -5.73 0.23
N VAL A 40 -24.01 -7.00 0.39
CA VAL A 40 -23.00 -7.44 1.37
C VAL A 40 -21.63 -7.48 0.72
N HIS A 41 -20.67 -6.77 1.33
CA HIS A 41 -19.27 -6.74 0.90
C HIS A 41 -18.44 -7.78 1.67
N TYR A 42 -17.36 -8.26 1.06
CA TYR A 42 -16.29 -8.91 1.80
C TYR A 42 -15.61 -7.89 2.72
N GLU A 43 -14.97 -8.38 3.79
CA GLU A 43 -14.10 -7.53 4.60
C GLU A 43 -13.04 -6.90 3.71
N PHE A 44 -12.89 -5.58 3.84
CA PHE A 44 -11.91 -4.85 3.07
C PHE A 44 -10.50 -5.28 3.50
N ARG A 45 -9.70 -5.65 2.50
CA ARG A 45 -8.28 -5.93 2.67
C ARG A 45 -7.52 -5.06 1.69
N GLN A 46 -6.67 -4.17 2.19
CA GLN A 46 -5.85 -3.32 1.35
C GLN A 46 -4.88 -4.16 0.48
N ASN A 47 -4.51 -3.61 -0.67
CA ASN A 47 -3.45 -4.15 -1.52
C ASN A 47 -2.15 -4.22 -0.70
N SER A 48 -1.42 -5.34 -0.81
CA SER A 48 -0.26 -5.56 0.05
C SER A 48 0.90 -4.62 -0.24
N ASP A 49 1.12 -4.22 -1.49
CA ASP A 49 2.17 -3.25 -1.83
C ASP A 49 1.79 -1.86 -1.32
N PHE A 50 0.55 -1.44 -1.55
CA PHE A 50 0.05 -0.18 -1.02
C PHE A 50 0.21 -0.13 0.51
N TRP A 51 -0.30 -1.14 1.21
CA TRP A 51 -0.20 -1.27 2.66
C TRP A 51 1.25 -1.35 3.16
N TYR A 52 2.15 -1.98 2.40
CA TYR A 52 3.56 -2.09 2.78
C TYR A 52 4.26 -0.73 2.81
N PHE A 53 3.87 0.20 1.93
CA PHE A 53 4.46 1.54 1.83
C PHE A 53 3.67 2.64 2.55
N SER A 54 2.38 2.45 2.81
CA SER A 54 1.51 3.46 3.45
C SER A 54 1.12 3.13 4.89
N GLY A 55 1.00 1.84 5.20
CA GLY A 55 0.23 1.36 6.34
C GLY A 55 -1.26 1.64 6.21
#